data_AF-A0A1Y2X8X3-F1
#
_entry.id   AF-A0A1Y2X8X3-F1
#
_cell.length_a   1.000
_cell.length_b   1.000
_cell.length_c   1.000
_cell.angle_alpha   90.00
_cell.angle_beta   90.00
_cell.angle_gamma   90.00
#
_symmetry.space_group_name_H-M   'P 1'
#
loop_
_entity.id
_entity.type
_entity.pdbx_description
1 polymer ?
#
loop_
_entity_poly.entity_id
_entity_poly.type
_entity_poly.pdbx_seq_one_letter_code
_entity_poly.pdbx_strand_id
1 'polypeptide(L)'
;MYTTLSPCDMCTGACILYGISRVVIGENKTFLGGEAYLKRRGVEVVVLDSSECKELMDRFIKEKPEVWNEDIGVEERVYSRESITERPEA
;
A
#
# COMPACT_ATOMS: atom_id res chain seq x y z
N MET A 1 13.27 -0.90 8.12
CA MET A 1 12.68 -1.61 6.96
C MET A 1 13.04 -0.84 5.71
N TYR A 2 13.41 -1.53 4.64
CA TYR A 2 13.54 -0.95 3.29
C TYR A 2 12.41 -1.49 2.43
N THR A 3 11.78 -0.61 1.65
CA THR A 3 10.73 -0.97 0.68
C THR A 3 10.93 -0.13 -0.58
N THR A 4 10.67 -0.73 -1.75
CA THR A 4 10.79 -0.03 -3.03
C THR A 4 9.65 0.98 -3.23
N LEU A 5 8.46 0.69 -2.69
CA LEU A 5 7.25 1.50 -2.81
C LEU A 5 6.71 1.91 -1.43
N SER A 6 5.99 3.02 -1.35
CA SER A 6 5.28 3.44 -0.14
C SER A 6 4.40 2.30 0.41
N PRO A 7 4.43 2.01 1.73
CA PRO A 7 3.67 0.89 2.29
C PRO A 7 2.17 1.17 2.32
N CYS A 8 1.35 0.17 1.97
CA CYS A 8 -0.10 0.18 2.21
C CYS A 8 -0.43 0.11 3.71
N ASP A 9 -1.71 0.13 4.06
CA ASP A 9 -2.14 0.11 5.46
C ASP A 9 -1.74 -1.18 6.20
N MET A 10 -1.79 -2.33 5.52
CA MET A 10 -1.34 -3.60 6.09
C MET A 10 0.16 -3.55 6.45
N CYS A 11 1.00 -3.17 5.48
CA CYS A 11 2.46 -3.08 5.69
C CYS A 11 2.81 -2.00 6.73
N THR A 12 2.08 -0.89 6.74
CA THR A 12 2.19 0.17 7.75
C THR A 12 1.85 -0.35 9.14
N GLY A 13 0.76 -1.11 9.28
CA GLY A 13 0.37 -1.77 10.51
C GLY A 13 1.44 -2.74 11.01
N ALA A 14 2.05 -3.52 10.10
CA ALA A 14 3.16 -4.41 10.44
C ALA A 14 4.39 -3.66 10.97
N CYS A 15 4.80 -2.55 10.33
CA CYS A 15 5.87 -1.69 10.84
C CYS A 15 5.62 -1.25 12.27
N ILE A 16 4.40 -0.79 12.56
CA ILE A 16 3.99 -0.31 13.88
C ILE A 16 3.98 -1.46 14.88
N LEU A 17 3.39 -2.60 14.52
CA LEU A 17 3.25 -3.77 15.39
C LEU A 17 4.63 -4.26 15.87
N TYR A 18 5.60 -4.34 14.97
CA TYR A 18 6.94 -4.81 15.27
C TYR A 18 7.87 -3.74 15.84
N GLY A 19 7.40 -2.50 16.03
CA GLY A 19 8.23 -1.42 16.56
C GLY A 19 9.37 -1.03 15.63
N ILE A 20 9.16 -1.10 14.30
CA ILE A 20 10.15 -0.65 13.32
C ILE A 20 10.35 0.86 13.49
N SER A 21 11.58 1.26 13.83
CA SER A 21 11.92 2.65 14.13
C SER A 21 12.13 3.52 12.88
N ARG A 22 12.57 2.93 11.76
CA ARG A 22 12.84 3.62 10.50
C ARG A 22 12.35 2.83 9.29
N VAL A 23 11.68 3.52 8.37
CA VAL A 23 11.24 3.01 7.07
C VAL A 23 11.86 3.87 5.96
N VAL A 24 12.64 3.24 5.09
CA VAL A 24 13.23 3.88 3.92
C VAL A 24 12.49 3.39 2.68
N ILE A 25 11.95 4.34 1.91
CA ILE A 25 11.05 4.12 0.79
C ILE A 25 11.76 4.52 -0.50
N GLY A 26 11.76 3.65 -1.50
CA GLY A 26 12.31 3.94 -2.82
C GLY A 26 11.56 5.08 -3.48
N GLU A 27 10.24 4.95 -3.65
CA GLU A 27 9.39 5.96 -4.25
C GLU A 27 7.94 5.93 -3.71
N ASN A 28 7.19 7.03 -3.93
CA ASN A 28 5.81 7.18 -3.48
C ASN A 28 4.90 7.95 -4.47
N LYS A 29 5.29 7.99 -5.74
CA LYS A 29 4.55 8.68 -6.80
C LYS A 29 3.54 7.78 -7.48
N THR A 30 3.88 6.51 -7.69
CA THR A 30 2.96 5.55 -8.31
C THR A 30 1.90 5.07 -7.33
N PHE A 31 2.23 5.03 -6.03
CA PHE A 31 1.33 4.72 -4.93
C PHE A 31 1.78 5.44 -3.67
N LEU A 32 0.80 5.98 -2.92
CA LEU A 32 1.02 6.60 -1.62
C LEU A 32 0.06 6.00 -0.61
N GLY A 33 0.62 5.36 0.42
CA GLY A 33 -0.13 4.70 1.48
C GLY A 33 0.06 5.35 2.84
N GLY A 34 0.43 4.55 3.85
CA GLY A 34 0.40 4.91 5.27
C GLY A 34 1.56 5.77 5.78
N GLU A 35 2.35 6.43 4.92
CA GLU A 35 3.53 7.23 5.33
C GLU A 35 3.23 8.25 6.42
N ALA A 36 2.11 8.98 6.27
CA ALA A 36 1.71 10.00 7.23
C ALA A 36 1.38 9.37 8.60
N TYR A 37 0.82 8.16 8.61
CA TYR A 37 0.51 7.46 9.85
C TYR A 37 1.77 6.94 10.54
N LEU A 38 2.73 6.40 9.79
CA LEU A 38 4.06 6.05 10.32
C LEU A 38 4.71 7.25 11.02
N LYS A 39 4.77 8.40 10.35
CA LYS A 39 5.31 9.65 10.92
C LYS A 39 4.59 10.06 12.21
N ARG A 40 3.24 10.02 12.22
CA ARG A 40 2.44 10.32 13.42
C ARG A 40 2.71 9.35 14.59
N ARG A 41 3.11 8.11 14.29
CA ARG A 41 3.46 7.09 15.29
C ARG A 41 4.93 7.13 15.73
N GLY A 42 5.67 8.16 15.30
CA GLY A 42 7.07 8.36 15.69
C GLY A 42 8.07 7.54 14.89
N VAL A 43 7.64 6.90 13.80
CA VAL A 43 8.55 6.19 12.89
C VAL A 43 9.21 7.19 11.97
N GLU A 44 10.53 7.09 11.82
CA GLU A 44 11.27 7.89 10.85
C GLU A 44 10.99 7.37 9.44
N VAL A 45 10.54 8.26 8.55
CA VAL A 45 10.23 7.91 7.16
C VAL A 45 11.11 8.73 6.23
N VAL A 46 11.89 8.04 5.40
CA VAL A 46 12.78 8.64 4.39
C VAL A 46 12.33 8.18 3.01
N VAL A 47 12.09 9.11 2.10
CA VAL A 47 11.75 8.82 0.70
C VAL A 47 12.95 9.20 -0.17
N LEU A 48 13.50 8.23 -0.89
CA LEU A 48 14.70 8.43 -1.71
C LEU A 48 14.40 9.01 -3.09
N ASP A 49 13.13 8.97 -3.51
CA ASP A 49 12.67 9.42 -4.83
C ASP A 49 13.38 8.71 -6.00
N SER A 50 13.68 7.42 -5.82
CA SER A 50 14.44 6.59 -6.76
C SER A 50 13.75 6.48 -8.13
N SER A 51 14.45 6.89 -9.19
CA SER A 51 13.97 6.76 -10.56
C SER A 51 13.79 5.30 -10.98
N GLU A 52 14.71 4.41 -10.57
CA GLU A 52 14.63 2.98 -10.89
C GLU A 52 13.37 2.33 -10.29
N CYS A 53 13.02 2.68 -9.05
CA CYS A 53 11.80 2.17 -8.41
C CYS A 53 10.53 2.67 -9.14
N LYS A 54 10.51 3.96 -9.52
CA LYS A 54 9.37 4.55 -10.24
C LYS A 54 9.18 3.89 -11.60
N GLU A 55 10.26 3.80 -12.39
CA GLU A 55 10.21 3.20 -13.74
C GLU A 55 9.77 1.74 -13.70
N LEU A 56 10.21 0.99 -12.67
CA LEU A 56 9.77 -0.38 -12.46
C LEU A 56 8.26 -0.44 -12.20
N MET A 57 7.76 0.35 -11.24
CA MET A 57 6.35 0.33 -10.86
C MET A 57 5.45 0.88 -11.98
N ASP A 58 5.81 1.99 -12.62
CA ASP A 58 5.07 2.57 -13.74
C ASP A 58 4.90 1.55 -14.88
N ARG A 59 5.97 0.83 -15.23
CA ARG A 59 5.92 -0.22 -16.25
C ARG A 59 5.02 -1.37 -15.83
N PHE A 60 5.16 -1.87 -14.61
CA PHE A 60 4.35 -2.97 -14.11
C PHE A 60 2.85 -2.62 -14.09
N ILE A 61 2.50 -1.46 -13.53
CA ILE A 61 1.11 -0.98 -13.43
C ILE A 61 0.51 -0.81 -14.83
N LYS A 62 1.30 -0.28 -15.79
CA LYS A 62 0.87 -0.13 -17.18
C LYS A 62 0.66 -1.46 -17.89
N GLU A 63 1.53 -2.44 -17.66
CA GLU A 63 1.50 -3.75 -18.34
C GLU A 63 0.50 -4.73 -17.72
N LYS A 64 0.20 -4.59 -16.42
CA LYS A 64 -0.65 -5.50 -15.63
C LYS A 64 -1.58 -4.76 -14.64
N PRO A 65 -2.45 -3.84 -15.12
CA PRO A 65 -3.25 -3.01 -14.24
C PRO A 65 -4.22 -3.81 -13.37
N GLU A 66 -4.84 -4.87 -13.90
CA GLU A 66 -5.71 -5.78 -13.13
C GLU A 66 -4.98 -6.46 -11.96
N VAL A 67 -3.73 -6.89 -12.15
CA VAL A 67 -2.94 -7.53 -11.09
C VAL A 67 -2.50 -6.51 -10.04
N TRP A 68 -2.14 -5.29 -10.46
CA TRP A 68 -1.86 -4.21 -9.52
C TRP A 68 -3.10 -3.86 -8.69
N ASN A 69 -4.26 -3.76 -9.33
CA ASN A 69 -5.51 -3.44 -8.66
C ASN A 69 -5.87 -4.51 -7.62
N GLU A 70 -5.65 -5.79 -7.93
CA GLU A 70 -5.79 -6.90 -6.99
C GLU A 70 -4.88 -6.76 -5.75
N ASP A 71 -3.60 -6.40 -5.97
CA ASP A 71 -2.61 -6.26 -4.89
C ASP A 71 -3.00 -5.17 -3.87
N ILE A 72 -3.61 -4.09 -4.33
CA ILE A 72 -4.06 -2.98 -3.46
C ILE A 72 -5.55 -3.04 -3.09
N GLY A 73 -6.26 -4.12 -3.44
CA GLY A 73 -7.64 -4.35 -3.02
C GLY A 73 -8.68 -3.45 -3.70
N VAL A 74 -8.40 -2.93 -4.90
CA VAL A 74 -9.34 -2.09 -5.69
C VAL A 74 -10.01 -2.86 -6.84
N GLU A 75 -9.79 -4.16 -6.90
CA GLU A 75 -10.48 -5.09 -7.79
C GLU A 75 -11.94 -5.33 -7.37
N GLU A 76 -12.79 -5.63 -8.35
CA GLU A 76 -14.17 -6.02 -8.06
C GLU A 76 -14.20 -7.40 -7.40
N ARG A 77 -14.67 -7.45 -6.15
CA ARG A 77 -14.78 -8.71 -5.39
C ARG A 77 -16.01 -9.50 -5.81
N VAL A 78 -15.82 -10.51 -6.65
CA VAL A 78 -16.88 -11.43 -7.11
C VAL A 78 -17.38 -12.42 -6.05
N TYR A 79 -16.65 -12.60 -4.94
CA TYR A 79 -17.10 -13.42 -3.80
C TYR A 79 -16.57 -12.86 -2.49
N SER A 80 -17.46 -12.37 -1.62
CA SER A 80 -17.15 -11.96 -0.25
C SER A 80 -18.17 -12.55 0.71
N ARG A 81 -17.76 -12.98 1.90
CA ARG A 81 -18.71 -13.36 2.96
C ARG A 81 -19.41 -12.14 3.58
N GLU A 82 -18.92 -10.94 3.31
CA GLU A 82 -19.45 -9.67 3.82
C GLU A 82 -20.55 -9.09 2.91
N SER A 83 -20.69 -9.56 1.67
CA SER A 83 -21.71 -9.05 0.72
C SER A 83 -23.14 -9.54 0.99
N ILE A 84 -23.38 -10.27 2.07
CA ILE A 84 -24.72 -10.69 2.52
C ILE A 84 -25.20 -9.77 3.65
N THR A 85 -25.34 -8.47 3.39
CA THR A 85 -26.08 -7.55 4.28
C THR A 85 -26.94 -6.57 3.49
N GLU A 86 -27.83 -7.11 2.67
CA GLU A 86 -29.13 -6.46 2.41
C GLU A 86 -30.22 -7.51 2.65
N ARG A 87 -30.72 -7.60 3.89
CA ARG A 87 -32.07 -8.13 4.10
C ARG A 87 -33.02 -6.94 3.96
N PRO A 88 -34.04 -7.01 3.10
CA PRO A 88 -35.07 -5.99 3.08
C PRO A 88 -35.85 -6.02 4.39
N GLU A 89 -36.18 -4.85 4.92
CA GLU A 89 -37.10 -4.68 6.04
C GLU A 89 -38.46 -5.32 5.70
N ALA A 90 -38.92 -6.21 6.58
CA ALA A 90 -40.31 -6.68 6.67
C ALA A 90 -40.64 -6.89 8.16
#